data_AF-A0A9E5BCS7-F1
#
_entry.id   AF-A0A9E5BCS7-F1
#
_cell.length_a   1.000
_cell.length_b   1.000
_cell.length_c   1.000
_cell.angle_alpha   90.00
_cell.angle_beta   90.00
_cell.angle_gamma   90.00
#
_symmetry.space_group_name_H-M   'P 1'
#
loop_
_entity.id
_entity.type
_entity.pdbx_description
1 polymer ?
#
loop_
_entity_poly.entity_id
_entity_poly.type
_entity_poly.pdbx_seq_one_letter_code
_entity_poly.pdbx_strand_id
1 'polypeptide(L)'
;MVPRRPRDDRRRASSTYDALLNATVEQLNEAGESEIRLENILAAADCSPSSLYHHFGNLRGLLDEAQIVRFSQTLSERTAVFNEAIQEIRSRDALIEFCAEQIEILVTGENGPLARSRRVDALGSTYMRPDFAKRIGEVQAESCAQLAAALRVPQLRGLIDESVDLYAV
;
A
#
# COMPACT_ATOMS: atom_id res chain seq x y z
N MET A 1 -15.69 31.16 32.05
CA MET A 1 -14.88 31.52 30.87
C MET A 1 -14.02 30.31 30.54
N VAL A 2 -14.46 29.48 29.59
CA VAL A 2 -13.78 28.20 29.26
C VAL A 2 -12.62 28.52 28.32
N PRO A 3 -11.38 28.06 28.59
CA PRO A 3 -10.28 28.25 27.66
C PRO A 3 -10.57 27.45 26.37
N ARG A 4 -10.56 28.13 25.23
CA ARG A 4 -10.60 27.48 23.92
C ARG A 4 -9.37 26.58 23.82
N ARG A 5 -9.59 25.26 23.64
CA ARG A 5 -8.53 24.34 23.19
C ARG A 5 -7.87 24.94 21.95
N PRO A 6 -6.53 24.89 21.82
CA PRO A 6 -5.89 25.24 20.57
C PRO A 6 -6.50 24.37 19.47
N ARG A 7 -6.98 25.00 18.40
CA ARG A 7 -7.34 24.27 17.19
C ARG A 7 -6.05 23.63 16.69
N ASP A 8 -6.11 22.33 16.43
CA ASP A 8 -5.04 21.56 15.83
C ASP A 8 -4.89 21.99 14.35
N ASP A 9 -4.30 23.18 14.13
CA ASP A 9 -3.97 23.75 12.82
C ASP A 9 -2.82 22.98 12.13
N ARG A 10 -2.51 21.77 12.59
CA ARG A 10 -1.55 20.83 11.99
C ARG A 10 -2.25 19.69 11.22
N ARG A 11 -3.45 19.93 10.68
CA ARG A 11 -3.81 19.28 9.41
C ARG A 11 -2.85 19.84 8.36
N ARG A 12 -1.70 19.16 8.26
CA ARG A 12 -0.49 19.50 7.50
C ARG A 12 -0.83 20.37 6.29
N ALA A 13 -0.21 21.55 6.19
CA ALA A 13 -0.10 22.18 4.88
C ALA A 13 0.63 21.16 3.99
N SER A 14 -0.14 20.47 3.15
CA SER A 14 0.36 19.48 2.21
C SER A 14 1.34 20.20 1.30
N SER A 15 2.56 19.68 1.15
CA SER A 15 3.50 20.27 0.20
C SER A 15 2.92 20.19 -1.22
N THR A 16 3.39 21.03 -2.14
CA THR A 16 3.02 20.92 -3.56
C THR A 16 3.28 19.53 -4.12
N TYR A 17 4.36 18.88 -3.67
CA TYR A 17 4.65 17.48 -3.97
C TYR A 17 3.52 16.56 -3.49
N ASP A 18 3.16 16.65 -2.20
CA ASP A 18 2.11 15.81 -1.59
C ASP A 18 0.73 16.05 -2.23
N ALA A 19 0.42 17.30 -2.58
CA ALA A 19 -0.86 17.65 -3.20
C ALA A 19 -1.02 16.99 -4.58
N LEU A 20 0.02 17.09 -5.43
CA LEU A 20 0.04 16.43 -6.73
C LEU A 20 -0.01 14.90 -6.60
N LEU A 21 0.75 14.34 -5.65
CA LEU A 21 0.81 12.91 -5.41
C LEU A 21 -0.54 12.35 -4.93
N ASN A 22 -1.15 12.99 -3.92
CA ASN A 22 -2.44 12.57 -3.37
C ASN A 22 -3.56 12.67 -4.42
N ALA A 23 -3.65 13.78 -5.16
CA ALA A 23 -4.63 13.93 -6.24
C ALA A 23 -4.47 12.86 -7.33
N THR A 24 -3.24 12.46 -7.63
CA THR A 24 -2.96 11.39 -8.60
C THR A 24 -3.38 10.02 -8.04
N VAL A 25 -3.09 9.73 -6.78
CA VAL A 25 -3.51 8.48 -6.10
C VAL A 25 -5.04 8.37 -6.06
N GLU A 26 -5.75 9.46 -5.77
CA GLU A 26 -7.21 9.51 -5.76
C GLU A 26 -7.79 9.19 -7.15
N GLN A 27 -7.31 9.85 -8.21
CA GLN A 27 -7.78 9.56 -9.57
C GLN A 27 -7.46 8.12 -10.01
N LEU A 28 -6.30 7.59 -9.64
CA LEU A 28 -5.93 6.20 -9.90
C LEU A 28 -6.90 5.22 -9.22
N ASN A 29 -7.39 5.54 -8.01
CA ASN A 29 -8.35 4.72 -7.29
C ASN A 29 -9.75 4.75 -7.91
N GLU A 30 -10.14 5.88 -8.51
CA GLU A 30 -11.48 6.09 -9.09
C GLU A 30 -11.63 5.54 -10.51
N ALA A 31 -10.64 5.81 -11.38
CA ALA A 31 -10.79 5.60 -12.82
C ALA A 31 -9.69 4.74 -13.46
N GLY A 32 -8.66 4.34 -12.71
CA GLY A 32 -7.50 3.63 -13.24
C GLY A 32 -6.58 4.51 -14.10
N GLU A 33 -5.43 3.98 -14.53
CA GLU A 33 -4.39 4.78 -15.18
C GLU A 33 -4.81 5.34 -16.56
N SER A 34 -5.66 4.63 -17.33
CA SER A 34 -6.05 5.01 -18.69
C SER A 34 -6.86 6.32 -18.77
N GLU A 35 -7.58 6.65 -17.70
CA GLU A 35 -8.44 7.83 -17.63
C GLU A 35 -7.73 9.06 -17.06
N ILE A 36 -6.46 8.94 -16.67
CA ILE A 36 -5.75 10.05 -16.06
C ILE A 36 -5.42 11.13 -17.08
N ARG A 37 -5.67 12.38 -16.68
CA ARG A 37 -5.34 13.58 -17.44
C ARG A 37 -4.58 14.55 -16.55
N LEU A 38 -3.49 15.09 -17.06
CA LEU A 38 -2.65 16.05 -16.35
C LEU A 38 -3.46 17.26 -15.85
N GLU A 39 -4.35 17.78 -16.69
CA GLU A 39 -5.19 18.95 -16.37
C GLU A 39 -6.07 18.70 -15.14
N ASN A 40 -6.65 17.50 -15.04
CA ASN A 40 -7.48 17.11 -13.89
C ASN A 40 -6.64 17.04 -12.61
N ILE A 41 -5.43 16.48 -12.69
CA ILE A 41 -4.51 16.41 -11.53
C ILE A 41 -4.13 17.81 -11.06
N LEU A 42 -3.71 18.69 -11.98
CA LEU A 42 -3.30 20.06 -11.65
C LEU A 42 -4.45 20.87 -11.03
N ALA A 43 -5.66 20.71 -11.57
CA ALA A 43 -6.86 21.35 -11.04
C ALA A 43 -7.21 20.82 -9.64
N ALA A 44 -7.17 19.50 -9.43
CA ALA A 44 -7.45 18.89 -8.13
C ALA A 44 -6.39 19.25 -7.06
N ALA A 45 -5.12 19.38 -7.46
CA ALA A 45 -4.02 19.74 -6.57
C ALA A 45 -3.85 21.27 -6.36
N ASP A 46 -4.62 22.10 -7.06
CA ASP A 46 -4.46 23.57 -7.11
C ASP A 46 -3.01 23.98 -7.42
N CYS A 47 -2.42 23.37 -8.45
CA CYS A 47 -1.00 23.49 -8.77
C CYS A 47 -0.74 23.88 -10.24
N SER A 48 0.40 24.51 -10.49
CA SER A 48 0.85 24.85 -11.85
C SER A 48 1.55 23.67 -12.54
N PRO A 49 1.57 23.62 -13.90
CA PRO A 49 2.38 22.64 -14.63
C PRO A 49 3.87 22.67 -14.26
N SER A 50 4.43 23.86 -13.99
CA SER A 50 5.84 24.03 -13.62
C SER A 50 6.19 23.28 -12.34
N SER A 51 5.28 23.28 -11.37
CA SER A 51 5.45 22.57 -10.10
C SER A 51 5.57 21.05 -10.30
N LEU A 52 4.78 20.49 -11.21
CA LEU A 52 4.89 19.06 -11.54
C LEU A 52 6.26 18.74 -12.13
N TYR A 53 6.69 19.51 -13.13
CA TYR A 53 7.97 19.25 -13.80
C TYR A 53 9.16 19.38 -12.83
N HIS A 54 9.08 20.31 -11.87
CA HIS A 54 10.09 20.46 -10.84
C HIS A 54 10.19 19.22 -9.92
N HIS A 55 9.06 18.66 -9.51
CA HIS A 55 9.01 17.58 -8.53
C HIS A 55 9.14 16.17 -9.14
N PHE A 56 8.54 15.95 -10.30
CA PHE A 56 8.35 14.62 -10.88
C PHE A 56 8.98 14.47 -12.26
N GLY A 57 9.50 15.56 -12.84
CA GLY A 57 10.14 15.58 -14.16
C GLY A 57 9.16 15.50 -15.33
N ASN A 58 8.08 14.72 -15.21
CA ASN A 58 6.98 14.62 -16.18
C ASN A 58 5.77 13.91 -15.55
N LEU A 59 4.65 13.83 -16.29
CA LEU A 59 3.44 13.14 -15.83
C LEU A 59 3.70 11.66 -15.50
N ARG A 60 4.57 10.98 -16.27
CA ARG A 60 4.89 9.57 -16.04
C ARG A 60 5.62 9.35 -14.70
N GLY A 61 6.56 10.23 -14.36
CA GLY A 61 7.23 10.20 -13.06
C GLY A 61 6.23 10.36 -11.90
N LEU A 62 5.25 11.26 -12.04
CA LEU A 62 4.19 11.43 -11.05
C LEU A 62 3.31 10.17 -10.94
N LEU A 63 2.91 9.59 -12.08
CA LEU A 63 2.14 8.34 -12.12
C LEU A 63 2.88 7.19 -11.43
N ASP A 64 4.19 7.07 -11.65
CA ASP A 64 5.00 6.00 -11.05
C ASP A 64 5.07 6.12 -9.53
N GLU A 65 5.33 7.33 -9.01
CA GLU A 65 5.33 7.58 -7.58
C GLU A 65 3.94 7.31 -6.98
N ALA A 66 2.88 7.78 -7.63
CA ALA A 66 1.51 7.56 -7.17
C ALA A 66 1.13 6.07 -7.17
N GLN A 67 1.56 5.32 -8.19
CA GLN A 67 1.34 3.89 -8.30
C GLN A 67 2.08 3.11 -7.20
N ILE A 68 3.31 3.51 -6.88
CA ILE A 68 4.08 2.95 -5.76
C ILE A 68 3.39 3.22 -4.43
N VAL A 69 2.96 4.46 -4.18
CA VAL A 69 2.25 4.83 -2.95
C VAL A 69 0.96 4.03 -2.80
N ARG A 70 0.14 3.99 -3.85
CA ARG A 70 -1.14 3.26 -3.85
C ARG A 70 -0.95 1.76 -3.60
N PHE A 71 0.06 1.17 -4.24
CA PHE A 71 0.38 -0.24 -4.05
C PHE A 71 0.91 -0.51 -2.63
N SER A 72 1.82 0.33 -2.13
CA SER A 72 2.37 0.25 -0.78
C SER A 72 1.30 0.39 0.31
N GLN A 73 0.37 1.34 0.16
CA GLN A 73 -0.76 1.52 1.09
C GLN A 73 -1.63 0.27 1.16
N THR A 74 -1.97 -0.31 0.00
CA THR A 74 -2.78 -1.54 -0.07
C THR A 74 -2.09 -2.71 0.66
N LEU A 75 -0.77 -2.84 0.51
CA LEU A 75 0.01 -3.88 1.19
C LEU A 75 0.18 -3.60 2.68
N SER A 76 0.40 -2.33 3.05
CA SER A 76 0.58 -1.90 4.45
C SER A 76 -0.68 -2.13 5.28
N GLU A 77 -1.85 -1.76 4.77
CA GLU A 77 -3.14 -1.98 5.44
C GLU A 77 -3.37 -3.46 5.73
N ARG A 78 -3.11 -4.32 4.73
CA ARG A 78 -3.22 -5.78 4.89
C ARG A 78 -2.24 -6.34 5.91
N THR A 79 -0.99 -5.88 5.84
CA THR A 79 0.07 -6.35 6.73
C THR A 79 -0.18 -5.90 8.17
N ALA A 80 -0.69 -4.68 8.38
CA ALA A 80 -1.06 -4.21 9.71
C ALA A 80 -2.16 -5.06 10.36
N VAL A 81 -3.25 -5.35 9.63
CA VAL A 81 -4.34 -6.21 10.11
C VAL A 81 -3.83 -7.62 10.45
N PHE A 82 -3.01 -8.19 9.58
CA PHE A 82 -2.40 -9.50 9.82
C PHE A 82 -1.51 -9.50 11.07
N ASN A 83 -0.64 -8.48 11.18
CA ASN A 83 0.32 -8.36 12.26
C ASN A 83 -0.37 -8.23 13.62
N GLU A 84 -1.42 -7.41 13.72
CA GLU A 84 -2.19 -7.24 14.94
C GLU A 84 -2.88 -8.55 15.35
N ALA A 85 -3.58 -9.19 14.42
CA ALA A 85 -4.32 -10.42 14.72
C ALA A 85 -3.41 -11.58 15.13
N ILE A 86 -2.27 -11.75 14.46
CA ILE A 86 -1.36 -12.86 14.74
C ILE A 86 -0.67 -12.74 16.11
N GLN A 87 -0.56 -11.52 16.67
CA GLN A 87 0.01 -11.33 18.01
C GLN A 87 -0.80 -12.04 19.09
N GLU A 88 -2.12 -12.19 18.92
CA GLU A 88 -3.03 -12.74 19.92
C GLU A 88 -3.20 -14.27 19.87
N ILE A 89 -2.61 -14.92 18.88
CA ILE A 89 -2.72 -16.38 18.72
C ILE A 89 -1.87 -17.12 19.76
N ARG A 90 -2.46 -18.10 20.45
CA ARG A 90 -1.82 -18.87 21.53
C ARG A 90 -1.85 -20.39 21.33
N SER A 91 -2.51 -20.89 20.29
CA SER A 91 -2.59 -22.32 19.98
C SER A 91 -2.37 -22.59 18.50
N ARG A 92 -1.96 -23.82 18.17
CA ARG A 92 -1.75 -24.26 16.79
C ARG A 92 -3.07 -24.28 16.01
N ASP A 93 -4.16 -24.71 16.64
CA ASP A 93 -5.48 -24.74 16.00
C ASP A 93 -5.94 -23.33 15.63
N ALA A 94 -5.82 -22.37 16.55
CA ALA A 94 -6.15 -20.96 16.27
C ALA A 94 -5.25 -20.35 15.18
N LEU A 95 -3.97 -20.77 15.10
CA LEU A 95 -3.08 -20.35 14.02
C LEU A 95 -3.54 -20.87 12.65
N ILE A 96 -3.94 -22.15 12.59
CA ILE A 96 -4.43 -22.78 11.36
C ILE A 96 -5.75 -22.12 10.92
N GLU A 97 -6.69 -21.92 11.84
CA GLU A 97 -7.97 -21.24 11.58
C GLU A 97 -7.74 -19.82 11.06
N PHE A 98 -6.87 -19.05 11.73
CA PHE A 98 -6.50 -17.71 11.28
C PHE A 98 -5.92 -17.72 9.86
N CYS A 99 -4.95 -18.59 9.58
CA CYS A 99 -4.36 -18.70 8.24
C CYS A 99 -5.41 -19.07 7.18
N ALA A 100 -6.34 -19.98 7.49
CA ALA A 100 -7.42 -20.36 6.60
C ALA A 100 -8.35 -19.18 6.31
N GLU A 101 -8.76 -18.42 7.33
CA GLU A 101 -9.58 -17.21 7.19
C GLU A 101 -8.88 -16.14 6.33
N GLN A 102 -7.58 -15.91 6.56
CA GLN A 102 -6.82 -14.96 5.74
C GLN A 102 -6.77 -15.40 4.27
N ILE A 103 -6.57 -16.70 3.99
CA ILE A 103 -6.61 -17.22 2.62
C ILE A 103 -8.01 -17.01 2.01
N GLU A 104 -9.08 -17.26 2.76
CA GLU A 104 -10.45 -17.05 2.30
C GLU A 104 -10.71 -15.58 1.94
N ILE A 105 -10.34 -14.64 2.82
CA ILE A 105 -10.45 -13.20 2.57
C ILE A 105 -9.69 -12.79 1.29
N LEU A 106 -8.50 -13.36 1.07
CA LEU A 106 -7.69 -13.08 -0.11
C LEU A 106 -8.28 -13.64 -1.41
N VAL A 107 -8.87 -14.84 -1.36
CA VAL A 107 -9.32 -15.58 -2.55
C VAL A 107 -10.79 -15.29 -2.86
N THR A 108 -11.68 -15.45 -1.89
CA THR A 108 -13.14 -15.42 -2.06
C THR A 108 -13.83 -14.26 -1.35
N GLY A 109 -13.12 -13.47 -0.53
CA GLY A 109 -13.69 -12.32 0.15
C GLY A 109 -14.36 -11.31 -0.79
N GLU A 110 -15.33 -10.56 -0.28
CA GLU A 110 -16.13 -9.58 -1.04
C GLU A 110 -15.27 -8.56 -1.79
N ASN A 111 -14.19 -8.09 -1.15
CA ASN A 111 -13.23 -7.15 -1.74
C ASN A 111 -12.16 -7.84 -2.61
N GLY A 112 -12.17 -9.17 -2.71
CA GLY A 112 -11.18 -9.97 -3.44
C GLY A 112 -11.02 -9.58 -4.90
N PRO A 113 -12.11 -9.47 -5.70
CA PRO A 113 -12.03 -9.04 -7.10
C PRO A 113 -11.35 -7.67 -7.28
N LEU A 114 -11.72 -6.68 -6.46
CA LEU A 114 -11.14 -5.33 -6.51
C LEU A 114 -9.67 -5.34 -6.11
N ALA A 115 -9.31 -6.05 -5.04
CA ALA A 115 -7.91 -6.18 -4.60
C ALA A 115 -7.03 -6.83 -5.68
N ARG A 116 -7.54 -7.87 -6.35
CA ARG A 116 -6.86 -8.50 -7.50
C ARG A 116 -6.72 -7.54 -8.68
N SER A 117 -7.78 -6.80 -9.02
CA SER A 117 -7.74 -5.82 -10.11
C SER A 117 -6.67 -4.74 -9.84
N ARG A 118 -6.63 -4.18 -8.63
CA ARG A 118 -5.60 -3.19 -8.23
C ARG A 118 -4.18 -3.75 -8.33
N ARG A 119 -3.99 -5.02 -7.98
CA ARG A 119 -2.70 -5.71 -8.12
C ARG A 119 -2.33 -5.93 -9.59
N VAL A 120 -3.27 -6.35 -10.43
CA VAL A 120 -3.06 -6.52 -11.87
C VAL A 120 -2.71 -5.19 -12.51
N ASP A 121 -3.38 -4.10 -12.14
CA ASP A 121 -3.09 -2.75 -12.62
C ASP A 121 -1.66 -2.31 -12.20
N ALA A 122 -1.29 -2.50 -10.94
CA ALA A 122 0.04 -2.17 -10.45
C ALA A 122 1.16 -2.96 -11.13
N LEU A 123 0.97 -4.27 -11.36
CA LEU A 123 1.96 -5.10 -12.03
C LEU A 123 1.96 -4.85 -13.54
N GLY A 124 0.79 -4.65 -14.13
CA GLY A 124 0.60 -4.37 -15.56
C GLY A 124 1.26 -3.06 -15.98
N SER A 125 1.20 -2.02 -15.13
CA SER A 125 1.86 -0.73 -15.39
C SER A 125 3.40 -0.82 -15.44
N THR A 126 3.98 -1.96 -15.03
CA THR A 126 5.43 -2.22 -15.12
C THR A 126 5.88 -2.85 -16.44
N TYR A 127 4.95 -3.20 -17.34
CA TYR A 127 5.27 -3.86 -18.60
C TYR A 127 6.27 -3.05 -19.43
N MET A 128 7.37 -3.70 -19.85
CA MET A 128 8.50 -3.08 -20.57
C MET A 128 9.24 -1.95 -19.81
N ARG A 129 9.18 -1.95 -18.47
CA ARG A 129 9.75 -0.90 -17.62
C ARG A 129 10.52 -1.50 -16.44
N PRO A 130 11.72 -2.05 -16.68
CA PRO A 130 12.46 -2.86 -15.69
C PRO A 130 12.80 -2.11 -14.40
N ASP A 131 13.18 -0.83 -14.49
CA ASP A 131 13.49 -0.02 -13.29
C ASP A 131 12.25 0.19 -12.42
N PHE A 132 11.09 0.40 -13.05
CA PHE A 132 9.84 0.56 -12.32
C PHE A 132 9.33 -0.78 -11.76
N ALA A 133 9.49 -1.87 -12.53
CA ALA A 133 9.21 -3.23 -12.05
C ALA A 133 10.05 -3.57 -10.81
N LYS A 134 11.33 -3.19 -10.79
CA LYS A 134 12.20 -3.36 -9.64
C LYS A 134 11.67 -2.62 -8.40
N ARG A 135 11.28 -1.36 -8.53
CA ARG A 135 10.72 -0.56 -7.43
C ARG A 135 9.44 -1.16 -6.86
N ILE A 136 8.51 -1.61 -7.72
CA ILE A 136 7.29 -2.30 -7.29
C ILE A 136 7.64 -3.65 -6.60
N GLY A 137 8.64 -4.36 -7.12
CA GLY A 137 9.16 -5.59 -6.52
C GLY A 137 9.74 -5.38 -5.13
N GLU A 138 10.48 -4.30 -4.90
CA GLU A 138 11.02 -3.92 -3.59
C GLU A 138 9.89 -3.69 -2.57
N VAL A 139 8.82 -2.97 -2.96
CA VAL A 139 7.64 -2.76 -2.11
C VAL A 139 6.94 -4.09 -1.77
N GLN A 140 6.83 -5.00 -2.73
CA GLN A 140 6.26 -6.32 -2.49
C GLN A 140 7.13 -7.16 -1.54
N ALA A 141 8.45 -7.14 -1.74
CA ALA A 141 9.40 -7.87 -0.92
C ALA A 141 9.39 -7.37 0.53
N GLU A 142 9.30 -6.05 0.73
CA GLU A 142 9.18 -5.45 2.06
C GLU A 142 7.91 -5.93 2.77
N SER A 143 6.76 -5.94 2.10
CA SER A 143 5.51 -6.47 2.67
C SER A 143 5.61 -7.96 3.03
N CYS A 144 6.25 -8.78 2.18
CA CYS A 144 6.50 -10.19 2.50
C CYS A 144 7.39 -10.34 3.74
N ALA A 145 8.46 -9.54 3.86
CA ALA A 145 9.35 -9.57 5.01
C ALA A 145 8.64 -9.14 6.31
N GLN A 146 7.70 -8.19 6.23
CA GLN A 146 6.89 -7.78 7.38
C GLN A 146 5.94 -8.91 7.85
N LEU A 147 5.29 -9.62 6.92
CA LEU A 147 4.46 -10.79 7.25
C LEU A 147 5.30 -11.93 7.86
N ALA A 148 6.48 -12.20 7.30
CA ALA A 148 7.43 -13.17 7.85
C ALA A 148 7.87 -12.79 9.27
N ALA A 149 8.17 -11.52 9.52
CA ALA A 149 8.51 -11.02 10.85
C ALA A 149 7.36 -11.23 11.85
N ALA A 150 6.11 -11.06 11.41
CA ALA A 150 4.93 -11.28 12.26
C ALA A 150 4.79 -12.74 12.70
N LEU A 151 5.09 -13.67 11.79
CA LEU A 151 5.09 -15.12 12.03
C LEU A 151 6.18 -15.56 13.02
N ARG A 152 7.18 -14.71 13.31
CA ARG A 152 8.20 -15.03 14.32
C ARG A 152 7.59 -15.21 15.70
N VAL A 153 6.52 -14.49 16.02
CA VAL A 153 5.85 -14.56 17.33
C VAL A 153 5.21 -15.94 17.58
N PRO A 154 4.35 -16.49 16.71
CA PRO A 154 3.86 -17.85 16.87
C PRO A 154 4.98 -18.90 16.78
N GLN A 155 6.06 -18.66 16.02
CA GLN A 155 7.21 -19.57 16.00
C GLN A 155 7.94 -19.62 17.36
N LEU A 156 8.23 -18.48 17.98
CA LEU A 156 8.82 -18.41 19.33
C LEU A 156 7.95 -19.03 20.42
N ARG A 157 6.64 -19.14 20.17
CA ARG A 157 5.68 -19.83 21.05
C ARG A 157 5.61 -21.35 20.80
N GLY A 158 6.40 -21.87 19.85
CA GLY A 158 6.39 -23.28 19.45
C GLY A 158 5.15 -23.68 18.62
N LEU A 159 4.40 -22.71 18.08
CA LEU A 159 3.23 -22.99 17.24
C LEU A 159 3.63 -23.33 15.80
N ILE A 160 4.75 -22.77 15.34
CA ILE A 160 5.42 -23.08 14.08
C ILE A 160 6.73 -23.78 14.42
N ASP A 161 7.12 -24.77 13.61
CA ASP A 161 8.39 -25.48 13.79
C ASP A 161 9.59 -24.51 13.66
N GLU A 162 10.58 -24.64 14.54
CA GLU A 162 11.77 -23.77 14.55
C GLU A 162 12.66 -23.97 13.32
N SER A 163 12.59 -25.14 12.67
CA SER A 163 13.34 -25.41 11.44
C SER A 163 12.77 -24.70 10.21
N VAL A 164 11.57 -24.12 10.31
CA VAL A 164 10.95 -23.39 9.21
C VAL A 164 11.63 -22.03 9.06
N ASP A 165 12.25 -21.81 7.91
CA ASP A 165 12.71 -20.48 7.52
C ASP A 165 11.52 -19.62 7.10
N LEU A 166 11.18 -18.64 7.94
CA LEU A 166 10.06 -17.72 7.70
C LEU A 166 10.33 -16.75 6.56
N TYR A 167 11.59 -16.58 6.14
CA TYR A 167 12.01 -15.64 5.11
C TYR A 167 12.41 -16.33 3.80
N ALA A 168 12.13 -17.62 3.64
CA ALA A 168 12.34 -18.31 2.38
C ALA A 168 11.42 -17.74 1.29
N VAL A 169 11.98 -16.96 0.37
CA VAL A 169 11.32 -16.40 -0.82
C VAL A 169 12.13 -16.65 -2.08
#